data_AF-A4SB27-F1
#
_entry.id   AF-A4SB27-F1
#
_cell.length_a   1.000
_cell.length_b   1.000
_cell.length_c   1.000
_cell.angle_alpha   90.00
_cell.angle_beta   90.00
_cell.angle_gamma   90.00
#
_symmetry.space_group_name_H-M   'P 1'
#
loop_
_entity.id
_entity.type
_entity.pdbx_description
1 polymer ?
#
loop_
_entity_poly.entity_id
_entity_poly.type
_entity_poly.pdbx_seq_one_letter_code
_entity_poly.pdbx_strand_id
1 'polypeptide(L)'
;MARPRADDARASSAVATRSCVFTVALHPSALADPLAGARAVLDAMKMRHVDALGGVLMAYDDEALCGARRRERDDDGDDDGDDETSTSESDDAEADDDDGRGGFGRVLHASGHVDVRVRARCEVFTPVKESRLVGTVNKIAHDFIGALVLDRFNVAIAAENIREELVSSSDDGCWRSAWDATHVIKVGSQIVFTVKAVTESDDVVLLRGAMKDPATGEREYVARSSSGITSIERKLVAPADSDSRREKKSKKEKEKKEKKEKKEKKEKKEKKEKRKSENDLEKSDGRSSKRAKDSPS
;
A
#
# COMPACT_ATOMS: atom_id res chain seq x y z
N MET A 1 -25.46 -8.17 5.61
CA MET A 1 -24.10 -7.65 5.41
C MET A 1 -23.15 -8.84 5.44
N ALA A 2 -22.52 -9.16 4.31
CA ALA A 2 -21.70 -10.36 4.17
C ALA A 2 -20.36 -10.19 4.89
N ARG A 3 -20.00 -11.18 5.72
CA ARG A 3 -18.67 -11.28 6.35
C ARG A 3 -17.62 -11.52 5.25
N PRO A 4 -16.45 -10.86 5.31
CA PRO A 4 -15.37 -11.16 4.35
C PRO A 4 -14.89 -12.61 4.52
N ARG A 5 -14.62 -13.26 3.39
CA ARG A 5 -14.22 -14.68 3.32
C ARG A 5 -12.81 -14.88 3.90
N ALA A 6 -12.62 -16.02 4.57
CA ALA A 6 -11.42 -16.39 5.32
C ALA A 6 -10.13 -16.57 4.49
N ASP A 7 -10.19 -16.46 3.16
CA ASP A 7 -9.05 -16.75 2.27
C ASP A 7 -8.10 -15.54 2.03
N ASP A 8 -8.46 -14.33 2.48
CA ASP A 8 -7.53 -13.18 2.50
C ASP A 8 -6.58 -13.21 3.73
N ALA A 9 -6.77 -14.16 4.66
CA ALA A 9 -6.12 -14.17 5.97
C ALA A 9 -4.63 -14.60 5.97
N ARG A 10 -4.05 -14.97 4.82
CA ARG A 10 -2.67 -15.48 4.76
C ARG A 10 -1.65 -14.56 4.09
N ALA A 11 -2.04 -13.33 3.78
CA ALA A 11 -1.09 -12.24 3.54
C ALA A 11 -0.60 -11.69 4.90
N SER A 12 0.31 -12.42 5.54
CA SER A 12 1.15 -12.03 6.69
C SER A 12 0.48 -11.06 7.67
N SER A 13 -0.31 -11.57 8.62
CA SER A 13 -1.15 -10.73 9.48
C SER A 13 -0.29 -9.86 10.40
N ALA A 14 -0.01 -8.63 9.95
CA ALA A 14 0.53 -7.58 10.81
C ALA A 14 -0.47 -7.18 11.90
N VAL A 15 -1.69 -7.72 11.88
CA VAL A 15 -2.67 -7.62 12.95
C VAL A 15 -2.56 -8.85 13.84
N ALA A 16 -2.39 -8.63 15.14
CA ALA A 16 -2.38 -9.66 16.17
C ALA A 16 -3.38 -9.33 17.27
N THR A 17 -4.04 -10.36 17.81
CA THR A 17 -4.89 -10.23 18.99
C THR A 17 -4.04 -10.43 20.24
N ARG A 18 -4.16 -9.53 21.23
CA ARG A 18 -3.44 -9.60 22.51
C ARG A 18 -4.39 -9.34 23.68
N SER A 19 -4.25 -10.10 24.77
CA SER A 19 -4.93 -9.75 26.02
C SER A 19 -4.03 -8.82 26.82
N CYS A 20 -4.57 -7.68 27.26
CA CYS A 20 -3.79 -6.62 27.88
C CYS A 20 -4.54 -6.05 29.08
N VAL A 21 -3.79 -5.64 30.10
CA VAL A 21 -4.31 -4.94 31.27
C VAL A 21 -3.81 -3.50 31.23
N PHE A 22 -4.73 -2.56 31.22
CA PHE A 22 -4.45 -1.13 31.23
C PHE A 22 -4.69 -0.56 32.62
N THR A 23 -3.77 0.28 33.10
CA THR A 23 -4.03 1.13 34.26
C THR A 23 -4.48 2.49 33.72
N VAL A 24 -5.72 2.87 34.03
CA VAL A 24 -6.36 4.07 33.49
C VAL A 24 -6.74 5.00 34.63
N ALA A 25 -6.24 6.24 34.58
CA ALA A 25 -6.63 7.28 35.52
C ALA A 25 -8.00 7.87 35.16
N LEU A 26 -8.99 7.71 36.05
CA LEU A 26 -10.34 8.23 35.87
C LEU A 26 -10.58 9.46 36.72
N HIS A 27 -11.27 10.44 36.15
CA HIS A 27 -11.79 11.58 36.90
C HIS A 27 -12.92 11.12 37.85
N PRO A 28 -13.08 11.71 39.05
CA PRO A 28 -14.13 11.35 40.01
C PRO A 28 -15.55 11.26 39.44
N SER A 29 -15.87 12.10 38.45
CA SER A 29 -17.19 12.09 37.80
C SER A 29 -17.50 10.78 37.04
N ALA A 30 -16.46 10.03 36.64
CA ALA A 30 -16.60 8.75 35.95
C ALA A 30 -16.66 7.55 36.92
N LEU A 31 -16.52 7.76 38.23
CA LEU A 31 -16.57 6.68 39.22
C LEU A 31 -17.96 6.06 39.41
N ALA A 32 -19.01 6.75 38.98
CA ALA A 32 -20.36 6.20 38.96
C ALA A 32 -20.48 4.99 38.01
N ASP A 33 -19.70 5.00 36.92
CA ASP A 33 -19.53 3.86 36.00
C ASP A 33 -18.06 3.81 35.52
N PRO A 34 -17.17 3.17 36.31
CA PRO A 34 -15.74 3.16 36.02
C PRO A 34 -15.41 2.43 34.71
N LEU A 35 -16.24 1.46 34.30
CA LEU A 35 -16.00 0.74 33.05
C LEU A 35 -16.31 1.64 31.86
N ALA A 36 -17.41 2.42 31.89
CA ALA A 36 -17.68 3.42 30.86
C ALA A 36 -16.61 4.52 30.83
N GLY A 37 -16.13 4.96 32.00
CA GLY A 37 -14.99 5.89 32.09
C GLY A 37 -13.73 5.34 31.43
N ALA A 38 -13.38 4.09 31.73
CA ALA A 38 -12.20 3.45 31.16
C ALA A 38 -12.34 3.21 29.65
N ARG A 39 -13.53 2.82 29.17
CA ARG A 39 -13.83 2.73 27.74
C ARG A 39 -13.58 4.04 27.01
N ALA A 40 -14.00 5.18 27.58
CA ALA A 40 -13.75 6.48 26.96
C ALA A 40 -12.25 6.77 26.81
N VAL A 41 -11.41 6.36 27.76
CA VAL A 41 -9.95 6.49 27.66
C VAL A 41 -9.36 5.52 26.64
N LEU A 42 -9.79 4.26 26.63
CA LEU A 42 -9.36 3.28 25.63
C LEU A 42 -9.80 3.67 24.21
N ASP A 43 -10.99 4.25 24.07
CA ASP A 43 -11.49 4.80 22.81
C ASP A 43 -10.64 5.95 22.31
N ALA A 44 -10.17 6.81 23.21
CA ALA A 44 -9.23 7.84 22.84
C ALA A 44 -7.92 7.20 22.32
N MET A 45 -7.43 6.12 22.93
CA MET A 45 -6.20 5.41 22.51
C MET A 45 -6.34 4.65 21.18
N LYS A 46 -7.55 4.44 20.66
CA LYS A 46 -7.74 3.78 19.35
C LYS A 46 -7.00 4.55 18.25
N MET A 47 -6.45 3.79 17.32
CA MET A 47 -5.65 4.25 16.18
C MET A 47 -4.35 4.99 16.54
N ARG A 48 -3.92 4.94 17.81
CA ARG A 48 -2.60 5.44 18.25
C ARG A 48 -1.65 4.29 18.55
N HIS A 49 -0.35 4.56 18.41
CA HIS A 49 0.67 3.64 18.88
C HIS A 49 0.64 3.56 20.40
N VAL A 50 0.73 2.35 20.93
CA VAL A 50 0.83 2.10 22.36
C VAL A 50 2.07 1.24 22.57
N ASP A 51 3.10 1.81 23.20
CA ASP A 51 4.40 1.15 23.38
C ASP A 51 4.28 -0.19 24.10
N ALA A 52 3.41 -0.27 25.12
CA ALA A 52 3.13 -1.51 25.85
C ALA A 52 2.54 -2.61 24.95
N LEU A 53 1.82 -2.23 23.89
CA LEU A 53 1.30 -3.16 22.88
C LEU A 53 2.31 -3.40 21.74
N GLY A 54 3.35 -2.58 21.62
CA GLY A 54 4.32 -2.62 20.54
C GLY A 54 3.68 -2.43 19.16
N GLY A 55 2.66 -1.58 19.07
CA GLY A 55 1.94 -1.34 17.82
C GLY A 55 0.73 -0.43 17.99
N VAL A 56 -0.05 -0.28 16.92
CA VAL A 56 -1.23 0.57 16.90
C VAL A 56 -2.46 -0.20 17.40
N LEU A 57 -3.13 0.32 18.44
CA LEU A 57 -4.39 -0.25 18.92
C LEU A 57 -5.50 0.03 17.91
N MET A 58 -5.96 -0.96 17.17
CA MET A 58 -7.03 -0.76 16.18
C MET A 58 -8.41 -0.90 16.78
N ALA A 59 -8.59 -1.93 17.60
CA ALA A 59 -9.85 -2.25 18.23
C ALA A 59 -9.60 -2.97 19.57
N TYR A 60 -10.62 -3.02 20.40
CA TYR A 60 -10.63 -3.83 21.60
C TYR A 60 -12.05 -4.36 21.85
N ASP A 61 -12.13 -5.48 22.57
CA ASP A 61 -13.33 -6.14 23.04
C ASP A 61 -13.07 -6.82 24.40
N ASP A 62 -14.11 -7.45 24.95
CA ASP A 62 -14.08 -8.19 26.23
C ASP A 62 -13.52 -7.37 27.41
N GLU A 63 -13.79 -6.07 27.45
CA GLU A 63 -13.30 -5.19 28.52
C GLU A 63 -13.97 -5.47 29.87
N ALA A 64 -13.15 -5.63 30.90
CA ALA A 64 -13.58 -5.90 32.26
C ALA A 64 -12.67 -5.21 33.28
N LEU A 65 -13.26 -4.66 34.34
CA LEU A 65 -12.53 -4.15 35.49
C LEU A 65 -11.83 -5.32 36.21
N CYS A 66 -10.53 -5.21 36.42
CA CYS A 66 -9.79 -6.13 37.25
C CYS A 66 -10.17 -5.88 38.72
N GLY A 67 -10.40 -6.95 39.50
CA GLY A 67 -10.78 -6.85 40.91
C GLY A 67 -12.29 -6.69 41.18
N ALA A 68 -13.12 -6.59 40.14
CA ALA A 68 -14.57 -6.69 40.31
C ALA A 68 -14.96 -8.15 40.59
N ARG A 69 -15.20 -8.50 41.87
CA ARG A 69 -15.73 -9.81 42.25
C ARG A 69 -16.98 -10.10 41.40
N ARG A 70 -16.94 -11.19 40.63
CA ARG A 70 -18.15 -11.90 40.22
C ARG A 70 -18.75 -12.38 41.55
N ARG A 71 -19.79 -11.71 42.06
CA ARG A 71 -20.55 -12.22 43.21
C ARG A 71 -21.31 -13.45 42.75
N GLU A 72 -20.60 -14.59 42.68
CA GLU A 72 -21.25 -15.87 42.80
C GLU A 72 -21.71 -15.96 44.27
N ARG A 73 -22.98 -16.28 44.45
CA ARG A 73 -23.59 -16.48 45.75
C ARG A 73 -22.97 -17.76 46.31
N ASP A 74 -22.00 -17.62 47.19
CA ASP A 74 -21.59 -18.72 48.05
C ASP A 74 -22.54 -18.72 49.26
N ASP A 75 -23.54 -19.58 49.11
CA ASP A 75 -24.39 -20.14 50.15
C ASP A 75 -23.54 -21.16 50.92
N ASP A 76 -23.59 -21.06 52.25
CA ASP A 76 -23.23 -22.05 53.27
C ASP A 76 -21.77 -22.53 53.47
N GLY A 77 -21.32 -22.43 54.72
CA GLY A 77 -20.30 -23.31 55.28
C GLY A 77 -19.44 -22.69 56.37
N ASP A 78 -19.93 -22.70 57.62
CA ASP A 78 -19.11 -22.62 58.82
C ASP A 78 -17.97 -23.66 58.78
N ASP A 79 -16.73 -23.24 59.06
CA ASP A 79 -15.69 -24.14 59.58
C ASP A 79 -14.68 -23.32 60.41
N ASP A 80 -14.80 -23.49 61.73
CA ASP A 80 -13.85 -23.05 62.75
C ASP A 80 -12.57 -23.89 62.63
N GLY A 81 -11.41 -23.23 62.56
CA GLY A 81 -10.11 -23.89 62.47
C GLY A 81 -8.95 -22.98 62.83
N ASP A 82 -8.70 -22.91 64.13
CA ASP A 82 -7.52 -22.45 64.85
C ASP A 82 -6.19 -23.07 64.34
N ASP A 83 -5.19 -22.24 64.03
CA ASP A 83 -3.77 -22.60 64.18
C ASP A 83 -2.91 -21.33 64.34
N GLU A 84 -2.22 -21.24 65.49
CA GLU A 84 -1.19 -20.25 65.76
C GLU A 84 0.19 -20.88 65.55
N THR A 85 1.03 -20.34 64.66
CA THR A 85 2.49 -20.50 64.75
C THR A 85 3.25 -19.32 64.14
N SER A 86 4.39 -19.00 64.76
CA SER A 86 5.13 -17.74 64.67
C SER A 86 6.28 -17.72 63.67
N THR A 87 6.62 -16.50 63.22
CA THR A 87 7.96 -15.96 62.85
C THR A 87 8.76 -16.55 61.68
N SER A 88 9.05 -15.70 60.68
CA SER A 88 10.44 -15.35 60.30
C SER A 88 10.46 -14.15 59.34
N GLU A 89 11.15 -13.08 59.74
CA GLU A 89 11.54 -11.96 58.89
C GLU A 89 12.72 -12.37 57.98
N SER A 90 12.61 -12.07 56.69
CA SER A 90 13.76 -11.94 55.78
C SER A 90 13.36 -11.03 54.61
N ASP A 91 14.12 -9.94 54.49
CA ASP A 91 14.08 -8.92 53.45
C ASP A 91 14.35 -9.45 52.03
N ASP A 92 13.99 -8.61 51.06
CA ASP A 92 14.36 -8.60 49.63
C ASP A 92 13.49 -9.39 48.63
N ALA A 93 12.37 -8.78 48.23
CA ALA A 93 12.04 -8.48 46.82
C ALA A 93 10.62 -7.85 46.76
N GLU A 94 10.54 -6.56 46.41
CA GLU A 94 9.28 -5.89 46.09
C GLU A 94 8.72 -6.44 44.77
N ALA A 95 8.11 -7.63 44.85
CA ALA A 95 7.05 -8.05 43.96
C ALA A 95 5.74 -7.63 44.64
N ASP A 96 4.99 -6.73 44.00
CA ASP A 96 3.62 -6.37 44.37
C ASP A 96 2.70 -7.62 44.22
N ASP A 97 2.80 -8.55 45.18
CA ASP A 97 1.76 -9.51 45.52
C ASP A 97 0.72 -8.78 46.39
N ASP A 98 -0.10 -7.93 45.75
CA ASP A 98 -1.29 -7.35 46.38
C ASP A 98 -2.39 -8.41 46.46
N ASP A 99 -2.42 -9.01 47.64
CA ASP A 99 -3.35 -9.99 48.16
C ASP A 99 -4.79 -9.42 48.25
N GLY A 100 -5.65 -9.86 47.32
CA GLY A 100 -7.03 -10.28 47.63
C GLY A 100 -8.05 -9.30 48.22
N ARG A 101 -7.74 -8.02 48.50
CA ARG A 101 -8.65 -7.07 49.19
C ARG A 101 -9.06 -5.86 48.35
N GLY A 102 -9.82 -6.14 47.29
CA GLY A 102 -11.16 -5.53 47.11
C GLY A 102 -11.31 -4.03 46.81
N GLY A 103 -10.46 -3.44 45.95
CA GLY A 103 -10.73 -2.14 45.33
C GLY A 103 -10.55 -2.19 43.80
N PHE A 104 -11.49 -1.64 43.03
CA PHE A 104 -11.37 -1.55 41.56
C PHE A 104 -10.37 -0.46 41.11
N GLY A 105 -9.75 0.25 42.05
CA GLY A 105 -8.76 1.26 41.74
C GLY A 105 -8.09 1.94 42.95
N ARG A 106 -7.00 2.65 42.66
CA ARG A 106 -6.15 3.37 43.64
C ARG A 106 -6.33 4.88 43.46
N VAL A 107 -6.62 5.60 44.53
CA VAL A 107 -6.75 7.07 44.48
C VAL A 107 -5.38 7.73 44.36
N LEU A 108 -5.21 8.59 43.35
CA LEU A 108 -4.06 9.46 43.17
C LEU A 108 -4.26 10.74 44.00
N HIS A 109 -3.62 10.77 45.17
CA HIS A 109 -3.78 11.80 46.22
C HIS A 109 -3.61 13.25 45.76
N ALA A 110 -2.85 13.51 44.68
CA ALA A 110 -2.55 14.86 44.21
C ALA A 110 -3.56 15.42 43.20
N SER A 111 -4.22 14.57 42.40
CA SER A 111 -5.14 14.99 41.33
C SER A 111 -6.59 14.58 41.59
N GLY A 112 -6.85 13.81 42.65
CA GLY A 112 -8.16 13.23 42.95
C GLY A 112 -8.62 12.17 41.94
N HIS A 113 -7.80 11.83 40.94
CA HIS A 113 -8.11 10.77 39.99
C HIS A 113 -7.97 9.40 40.64
N VAL A 114 -8.62 8.40 40.05
CA VAL A 114 -8.54 7.01 40.52
C VAL A 114 -8.01 6.14 39.39
N ASP A 115 -6.89 5.46 39.64
CA ASP A 115 -6.33 4.47 38.72
C ASP A 115 -7.16 3.21 38.79
N VAL A 116 -7.85 2.84 37.71
CA VAL A 116 -8.54 1.56 37.59
C VAL A 116 -7.78 0.65 36.65
N ARG A 117 -7.79 -0.66 36.95
CA ARG A 117 -7.20 -1.68 36.08
C ARG A 117 -8.28 -2.28 35.19
N VAL A 118 -8.09 -2.24 33.87
CA VAL A 118 -9.03 -2.79 32.89
C VAL A 118 -8.33 -3.82 32.02
N ARG A 119 -8.83 -5.05 32.03
CA ARG A 119 -8.41 -6.08 31.08
C ARG A 119 -9.26 -5.95 29.83
N ALA A 120 -8.64 -5.99 28.66
CA ALA A 120 -9.33 -6.09 27.38
C ALA A 120 -8.57 -7.04 26.43
N ARG A 121 -9.26 -7.52 25.40
CA ARG A 121 -8.66 -8.18 24.26
C ARG A 121 -8.54 -7.15 23.15
N CYS A 122 -7.35 -6.98 22.61
CA CYS A 122 -6.98 -5.89 21.72
C CYS A 122 -6.53 -6.43 20.36
N GLU A 123 -7.00 -5.82 19.28
CA GLU A 123 -6.44 -5.98 17.94
C GLU A 123 -5.35 -4.93 17.74
N VAL A 124 -4.11 -5.38 17.57
CA VAL A 124 -2.93 -4.52 17.46
C VAL A 124 -2.30 -4.69 16.09
N PHE A 125 -2.10 -3.58 15.38
CA PHE A 125 -1.33 -3.55 14.15
C PHE A 125 0.15 -3.33 14.46
N THR A 126 0.95 -4.35 14.21
CA THR A 126 2.40 -4.41 14.41
C THR A 126 3.09 -4.72 13.09
N PRO A 127 3.31 -3.71 12.22
CA PRO A 127 4.01 -3.89 10.97
C PRO A 127 5.49 -4.23 11.23
N VAL A 128 5.96 -5.36 10.68
CA VAL A 128 7.33 -5.83 10.89
C VAL A 128 8.22 -5.39 9.72
N LYS A 129 9.42 -4.90 9.99
CA LYS A 129 10.41 -4.61 8.96
C LYS A 129 10.71 -5.87 8.14
N GLU A 130 10.91 -5.71 6.84
CA GLU A 130 11.08 -6.77 5.83
C GLU A 130 9.85 -7.69 5.64
N SER A 131 8.74 -7.46 6.36
CA SER A 131 7.49 -8.18 6.08
C SER A 131 6.84 -7.70 4.79
N ARG A 132 6.02 -8.57 4.19
CA ARG A 132 5.25 -8.26 2.99
C ARG A 132 3.83 -7.88 3.36
N LEU A 133 3.38 -6.73 2.89
CA LEU A 133 2.02 -6.25 3.11
C LEU A 133 1.35 -5.92 1.77
N VAL A 134 0.03 -5.90 1.80
CA VAL A 134 -0.81 -5.48 0.68
C VAL A 134 -1.41 -4.12 1.00
N GLY A 135 -1.24 -3.16 0.09
CA GLY A 135 -1.85 -1.84 0.17
C GLY A 135 -2.66 -1.52 -1.06
N THR A 136 -3.69 -0.69 -0.91
CA THR A 136 -4.46 -0.13 -2.02
C THR A 136 -3.88 1.23 -2.39
N VAL A 137 -3.49 1.41 -3.65
CA VAL A 137 -2.90 2.66 -4.14
C VAL A 137 -3.93 3.78 -4.08
N ASN A 138 -3.62 4.85 -3.35
CA ASN A 138 -4.47 6.05 -3.25
C ASN A 138 -3.88 7.25 -3.99
N LYS A 139 -2.56 7.29 -4.19
CA LYS A 139 -1.85 8.40 -4.84
C LYS A 139 -0.73 7.89 -5.73
N ILE A 140 -0.57 8.50 -6.89
CA ILE A 140 0.55 8.25 -7.79
C ILE A 140 1.21 9.58 -8.14
N ALA A 141 2.53 9.59 -8.07
CA ALA A 141 3.38 10.64 -8.58
C ALA A 141 4.55 10.02 -9.37
N HIS A 142 5.35 10.87 -10.02
CA HIS A 142 6.53 10.43 -10.77
C HIS A 142 7.66 9.93 -9.86
N ASP A 143 7.69 10.39 -8.61
CA ASP A 143 8.75 10.14 -7.63
C ASP A 143 8.31 9.23 -6.48
N PHE A 144 7.01 8.92 -6.35
CA PHE A 144 6.52 7.95 -5.36
C PHE A 144 5.14 7.38 -5.69
N ILE A 145 4.82 6.27 -5.01
CA ILE A 145 3.47 5.68 -4.94
C ILE A 145 2.98 5.76 -3.49
N GLY A 146 1.79 6.33 -3.30
CA GLY A 146 1.07 6.33 -2.04
C GLY A 146 0.02 5.21 -2.01
N ALA A 147 -0.05 4.49 -0.89
CA ALA A 147 -1.03 3.44 -0.68
C ALA A 147 -1.53 3.39 0.76
N LEU A 148 -2.62 2.67 1.00
CA LEU A 148 -3.19 2.41 2.31
C LEU A 148 -3.19 0.91 2.61
N VAL A 149 -2.60 0.52 3.74
CA VAL A 149 -2.75 -0.82 4.31
C VAL A 149 -3.99 -0.85 5.20
N LEU A 150 -4.83 -1.86 5.03
CA LEU A 150 -6.10 -2.02 5.75
C LEU A 150 -7.03 -0.80 5.64
N ASP A 151 -6.88 -0.01 4.56
CA ASP A 151 -7.61 1.25 4.33
C ASP A 151 -7.41 2.31 5.43
N ARG A 152 -6.35 2.18 6.25
CA ARG A 152 -6.11 3.04 7.42
C ARG A 152 -4.68 3.55 7.51
N PHE A 153 -3.70 2.69 7.24
CA PHE A 153 -2.29 3.00 7.49
C PHE A 153 -1.60 3.51 6.23
N ASN A 154 -0.98 4.68 6.33
CA ASN A 154 -0.30 5.31 5.20
C ASN A 154 0.97 4.54 4.83
N VAL A 155 1.15 4.34 3.52
CA VAL A 155 2.37 3.78 2.93
C VAL A 155 2.89 4.75 1.89
N ALA A 156 4.20 4.99 1.91
CA ALA A 156 4.91 5.68 0.85
C ALA A 156 6.02 4.79 0.28
N ILE A 157 6.04 4.65 -1.05
CA ILE A 157 7.07 3.92 -1.79
C ILE A 157 7.75 4.91 -2.73
N ALA A 158 8.93 5.39 -2.35
CA ALA A 158 9.72 6.29 -3.19
C ALA A 158 10.23 5.59 -4.45
N ALA A 159 10.41 6.31 -5.55
CA ALA A 159 10.85 5.82 -6.86
C ALA A 159 12.18 5.04 -6.78
N GLU A 160 13.13 5.50 -5.97
CA GLU A 160 14.40 4.80 -5.68
C GLU A 160 14.22 3.42 -5.02
N ASN A 161 13.03 3.15 -4.46
CA ASN A 161 12.64 1.88 -3.84
C ASN A 161 11.66 1.08 -4.71
N ILE A 162 11.43 1.51 -5.95
CA ILE A 162 10.71 0.79 -7.01
C ILE A 162 11.75 0.21 -7.97
N ARG A 163 11.46 -0.93 -8.61
CA ARG A 163 12.37 -1.48 -9.61
C ARG A 163 12.42 -0.63 -10.87
N GLU A 164 13.57 -0.61 -11.52
CA GLU A 164 13.84 0.23 -12.69
C GLU A 164 12.99 -0.14 -13.92
N GLU A 165 12.49 -1.38 -14.02
CA GLU A 165 11.59 -1.74 -15.12
C GLU A 165 10.21 -1.08 -15.00
N LEU A 166 9.81 -0.65 -13.80
CA LEU A 166 8.57 0.09 -13.60
C LEU A 166 8.83 1.57 -13.89
N VAL A 167 8.30 2.05 -14.99
CA VAL A 167 8.46 3.43 -15.45
C VAL A 167 7.19 4.21 -15.14
N SER A 168 7.34 5.37 -14.50
CA SER A 168 6.24 6.31 -14.30
C SER A 168 5.81 6.93 -15.63
N SER A 169 4.54 6.81 -15.96
CA SER A 169 3.89 7.53 -17.06
C SER A 169 3.06 8.67 -16.46
N SER A 170 3.62 9.88 -16.46
CA SER A 170 2.95 11.07 -15.91
C SER A 170 1.64 11.38 -16.64
N ASP A 171 1.58 11.15 -17.96
CA ASP A 171 0.39 11.41 -18.78
C ASP A 171 -0.77 10.46 -18.44
N ASP A 172 -0.44 9.22 -18.06
CA ASP A 172 -1.42 8.17 -17.76
C ASP A 172 -1.71 8.05 -16.25
N GLY A 173 -0.99 8.78 -15.41
CA GLY A 173 -1.09 8.70 -13.95
C GLY A 173 -0.84 7.29 -13.40
N CYS A 174 0.10 6.54 -14.00
CA CYS A 174 0.37 5.15 -13.63
C CYS A 174 1.86 4.80 -13.71
N TRP A 175 2.25 3.76 -12.98
CA TRP A 175 3.54 3.09 -13.13
C TRP A 175 3.34 1.81 -13.94
N ARG A 176 4.11 1.60 -15.00
CA ARG A 176 3.99 0.41 -15.86
C ARG A 176 5.32 -0.26 -16.09
N SER A 177 5.32 -1.58 -16.25
CA SER A 177 6.53 -2.29 -16.64
C SER A 177 6.93 -1.94 -18.08
N ALA A 178 8.22 -1.73 -18.31
CA ALA A 178 8.80 -1.51 -19.62
C ALA A 178 8.77 -2.76 -20.50
N TRP A 179 8.66 -3.95 -19.91
CA TRP A 179 8.75 -5.23 -20.62
C TRP A 179 7.44 -6.01 -20.64
N ASP A 180 6.56 -5.79 -19.66
CA ASP A 180 5.24 -6.43 -19.62
C ASP A 180 4.12 -5.38 -19.56
N ALA A 181 3.43 -5.21 -20.68
CA ALA A 181 2.29 -4.28 -20.79
C ALA A 181 1.11 -4.62 -19.87
N THR A 182 1.09 -5.81 -19.26
CA THR A 182 0.05 -6.23 -18.32
C THR A 182 0.35 -5.85 -16.87
N HIS A 183 1.58 -5.44 -16.55
CA HIS A 183 1.95 -4.98 -15.21
C HIS A 183 1.78 -3.46 -15.13
N VAL A 184 0.63 -3.03 -14.64
CA VAL A 184 0.27 -1.62 -14.49
C VAL A 184 -0.24 -1.36 -13.08
N ILE A 185 0.36 -0.37 -12.42
CA ILE A 185 -0.02 0.12 -11.10
C ILE A 185 -0.66 1.49 -11.28
N LYS A 186 -1.95 1.60 -10.94
CA LYS A 186 -2.74 2.83 -10.99
C LYS A 186 -3.45 3.06 -9.66
N VAL A 187 -4.07 4.22 -9.48
CA VAL A 187 -4.94 4.46 -8.32
C VAL A 187 -6.04 3.38 -8.27
N GLY A 188 -6.27 2.81 -7.09
CA GLY A 188 -7.16 1.68 -6.85
C GLY A 188 -6.54 0.30 -7.06
N SER A 189 -5.35 0.19 -7.67
CA SER A 189 -4.63 -1.09 -7.74
C SER A 189 -4.24 -1.57 -6.33
N GLN A 190 -4.27 -2.88 -6.12
CA GLN A 190 -3.64 -3.48 -4.95
C GLN A 190 -2.19 -3.80 -5.25
N ILE A 191 -1.29 -3.42 -4.35
CA ILE A 191 0.15 -3.66 -4.48
C ILE A 191 0.67 -4.49 -3.32
N VAL A 192 1.53 -5.45 -3.63
CA VAL A 192 2.35 -6.19 -2.67
C VAL A 192 3.68 -5.47 -2.56
N PHE A 193 4.08 -5.10 -1.35
CA PHE A 193 5.35 -4.42 -1.10
C PHE A 193 6.01 -4.97 0.17
N THR A 194 7.31 -4.72 0.30
CA THR A 194 8.09 -5.05 1.50
C THR A 194 8.21 -3.82 2.38
N VAL A 195 7.97 -3.96 3.69
CA VAL A 195 8.12 -2.87 4.67
C VAL A 195 9.61 -2.60 4.91
N LYS A 196 10.10 -1.43 4.51
CA LYS A 196 11.50 -1.01 4.73
C LYS A 196 11.70 -0.36 6.10
N ALA A 197 10.73 0.43 6.53
CA ALA A 197 10.73 1.09 7.84
C ALA A 197 9.32 1.46 8.28
N VAL A 198 9.13 1.61 9.58
CA VAL A 198 7.94 2.15 10.21
C VAL A 198 8.36 3.42 10.92
N THR A 199 7.74 4.55 10.58
CA THR A 199 8.01 5.85 11.22
C THR A 199 6.74 6.33 11.89
N GLU A 200 6.88 6.77 13.13
CA GLU A 200 5.80 7.36 13.92
C GLU A 200 6.12 8.83 14.15
N SER A 201 5.18 9.72 13.81
CA SER A 201 5.32 11.16 14.04
C SER A 201 3.93 11.78 14.14
N ASP A 202 3.74 12.68 15.11
CA ASP A 202 2.49 13.44 15.32
C ASP A 202 1.22 12.55 15.31
N ASP A 203 1.22 11.45 16.08
CA ASP A 203 0.14 10.45 16.15
C ASP A 203 -0.15 9.69 14.83
N VAL A 204 0.70 9.83 13.81
CA VAL A 204 0.55 9.16 12.51
C VAL A 204 1.63 8.11 12.33
N VAL A 205 1.21 6.88 12.04
CA VAL A 205 2.09 5.79 11.60
C VAL A 205 2.20 5.80 10.07
N LEU A 206 3.43 5.97 9.59
CA LEU A 206 3.79 5.93 8.17
C LEU A 206 4.72 4.74 7.90
N LEU A 207 4.31 3.92 6.93
CA LEU A 207 5.11 2.81 6.43
C LEU A 207 5.94 3.27 5.24
N ARG A 208 7.26 3.08 5.29
CA ARG A 208 8.11 3.16 4.10
C ARG A 208 8.16 1.80 3.45
N GLY A 209 7.66 1.70 2.21
CA GLY A 209 7.66 0.47 1.44
C GLY A 209 8.80 0.41 0.42
N ALA A 210 9.06 -0.81 -0.07
CA ALA A 210 9.91 -1.09 -1.21
C ALA A 210 9.28 -2.14 -2.11
N MET A 211 9.43 -1.99 -3.42
CA MET A 211 9.00 -2.95 -4.44
C MET A 211 10.16 -3.37 -5.33
N LYS A 212 11.36 -3.56 -4.73
CA LYS A 212 12.59 -3.97 -5.42
C LYS A 212 12.64 -5.45 -5.78
N ASP A 213 11.86 -6.27 -5.08
CA ASP A 213 11.86 -7.72 -5.23
C ASP A 213 10.94 -8.17 -6.37
N PRO A 214 11.30 -9.17 -7.19
CA PRO A 214 10.46 -9.64 -8.30
C PRO A 214 9.05 -10.11 -7.89
N ALA A 215 8.88 -10.56 -6.64
CA ALA A 215 7.61 -10.98 -6.08
C ALA A 215 6.86 -9.83 -5.35
N THR A 216 7.22 -8.58 -5.62
CA THR A 216 6.44 -7.38 -5.25
C THR A 216 5.79 -6.77 -6.50
N GLY A 217 4.98 -5.72 -6.36
CA GLY A 217 4.31 -5.06 -7.48
C GLY A 217 2.79 -5.20 -7.41
N GLU A 218 2.11 -5.18 -8.56
CA GLU A 218 0.66 -5.28 -8.60
C GLU A 218 0.23 -6.70 -8.19
N ARG A 219 -0.76 -6.83 -7.31
CA ARG A 219 -1.10 -8.09 -6.63
C ARG A 219 -1.46 -9.20 -7.62
N GLU A 220 -2.28 -8.92 -8.63
CA GLU A 220 -2.68 -9.94 -9.61
C GLU A 220 -1.51 -10.35 -10.52
N TYR A 221 -0.64 -9.41 -10.89
CA TYR A 221 0.58 -9.68 -11.65
C TYR A 221 1.56 -10.56 -10.87
N VAL A 222 1.78 -10.25 -9.59
CA VAL A 222 2.64 -11.05 -8.69
C VAL A 222 2.08 -12.47 -8.54
N ALA A 223 0.77 -12.61 -8.31
CA ALA A 223 0.12 -13.91 -8.17
C ALA A 223 0.21 -14.76 -9.45
N ARG A 224 0.08 -14.14 -10.63
CA ARG A 224 0.26 -14.82 -11.92
C ARG A 224 1.71 -15.26 -12.13
N SER A 225 2.67 -14.42 -11.74
CA SER A 225 4.10 -14.69 -11.91
C SER A 225 4.61 -15.76 -10.96
N SER A 226 4.07 -15.83 -9.74
CA SER A 226 4.42 -16.85 -8.74
C SER A 226 3.80 -18.22 -9.03
N SER A 227 2.71 -18.28 -9.80
CA SER A 227 2.02 -19.54 -10.15
C SER A 227 2.73 -20.37 -11.22
N GLY A 228 3.92 -19.97 -11.68
CA GLY A 228 4.75 -20.78 -12.58
C GLY A 228 4.21 -21.00 -13.99
N ILE A 229 3.13 -20.30 -14.39
CA ILE A 229 2.59 -20.40 -15.75
C ILE A 229 3.58 -19.71 -16.70
N THR A 230 4.47 -20.52 -17.25
CA THR A 230 5.45 -20.10 -18.24
C THR A 230 4.74 -19.48 -19.44
N SER A 231 5.38 -18.50 -20.08
CA SER A 231 4.86 -17.79 -21.27
C SER A 231 4.47 -18.70 -22.44
N ILE A 232 4.81 -20.01 -22.39
CA ILE A 232 4.52 -21.02 -23.41
C ILE A 232 3.10 -21.58 -23.25
N GLU A 233 2.60 -21.79 -22.03
CA GLU A 233 1.22 -22.27 -21.80
C GLU A 233 0.16 -21.19 -22.03
N ARG A 234 0.55 -19.90 -21.98
CA ARG A 234 -0.32 -18.77 -22.34
C ARG A 234 -0.83 -18.82 -23.79
N LYS A 235 -0.16 -19.58 -24.67
CA LYS A 235 -0.56 -19.72 -26.08
C LYS A 235 -1.46 -20.93 -26.35
N LEU A 236 -1.65 -21.82 -25.37
CA LEU A 236 -2.39 -23.08 -25.52
C LEU A 236 -3.71 -23.11 -24.74
N VAL A 237 -3.88 -22.28 -23.71
CA VAL A 237 -5.14 -22.14 -22.97
C VAL A 237 -5.79 -20.79 -23.29
N ALA A 238 -6.18 -20.60 -24.55
CA ALA A 238 -7.22 -19.64 -24.89
C ALA A 238 -8.53 -20.43 -25.03
N PRO A 239 -9.61 -20.10 -24.31
CA PRO A 239 -10.91 -20.65 -24.65
C PRO A 239 -11.27 -20.20 -26.06
N ALA A 240 -11.59 -21.18 -26.89
CA ALA A 240 -12.12 -20.97 -28.22
C ALA A 240 -13.50 -20.34 -28.11
N ASP A 241 -13.56 -19.02 -28.32
CA ASP A 241 -14.74 -18.36 -28.88
C ASP A 241 -14.27 -17.17 -29.75
N SER A 242 -14.24 -17.44 -31.05
CA SER A 242 -14.34 -16.46 -32.13
C SER A 242 -15.63 -15.64 -31.95
N ASP A 243 -15.74 -14.35 -32.27
CA ASP A 243 -15.39 -13.77 -33.56
C ASP A 243 -15.54 -12.22 -33.48
N SER A 244 -15.01 -11.51 -34.48
CA SER A 244 -15.18 -10.04 -34.72
C SER A 244 -14.15 -9.04 -34.13
N ARG A 245 -12.84 -9.23 -34.34
CA ARG A 245 -11.96 -8.03 -34.40
C ARG A 245 -10.70 -8.11 -35.26
N ARG A 246 -10.56 -9.16 -36.10
CA ARG A 246 -9.33 -9.39 -36.87
C ARG A 246 -9.31 -8.82 -38.29
N GLU A 247 -10.39 -8.19 -38.77
CA GLU A 247 -10.41 -7.56 -40.10
C GLU A 247 -9.95 -6.09 -40.14
N LYS A 248 -9.86 -5.37 -39.01
CA LYS A 248 -9.50 -3.93 -39.03
C LYS A 248 -8.00 -3.63 -39.02
N LYS A 249 -7.11 -4.60 -38.72
CA LYS A 249 -5.66 -4.35 -38.62
C LYS A 249 -4.90 -4.56 -39.93
N SER A 250 -5.38 -5.43 -40.83
CA SER A 250 -4.73 -5.69 -42.14
C SER A 250 -5.02 -4.63 -43.21
N LYS A 251 -6.14 -3.91 -43.13
CA LYS A 251 -6.49 -2.85 -44.10
C LYS A 251 -5.68 -1.55 -43.87
N LYS A 252 -5.42 -1.19 -42.60
CA LYS A 252 -4.70 0.06 -42.26
C LYS A 252 -3.20 -0.01 -42.59
N GLU A 253 -2.60 -1.20 -42.60
CA GLU A 253 -1.18 -1.38 -42.92
C GLU A 253 -0.94 -1.44 -44.44
N LYS A 254 -1.89 -2.01 -45.21
CA LYS A 254 -1.84 -2.02 -46.69
C LYS A 254 -2.05 -0.61 -47.28
N GLU A 255 -2.96 0.18 -46.70
CA GLU A 255 -3.25 1.54 -47.15
C GLU A 255 -2.11 2.54 -46.84
N LYS A 256 -1.36 2.32 -45.75
CA LYS A 256 -0.19 3.15 -45.40
C LYS A 256 1.02 2.87 -46.30
N LYS A 257 1.14 1.65 -46.84
CA LYS A 257 2.22 1.27 -47.77
C LYS A 257 1.99 1.85 -49.18
N GLU A 258 0.75 1.81 -49.69
CA GLU A 258 0.42 2.42 -50.99
C GLU A 258 0.56 3.96 -51.00
N LYS A 259 0.23 4.63 -49.89
CA LYS A 259 0.33 6.10 -49.81
C LYS A 259 1.78 6.59 -49.78
N LYS A 260 2.72 5.78 -49.27
CA LYS A 260 4.16 6.10 -49.26
C LYS A 260 4.77 5.96 -50.67
N GLU A 261 4.38 4.92 -51.41
CA GLU A 261 4.88 4.66 -52.76
C GLU A 261 4.39 5.70 -53.80
N LYS A 262 3.16 6.21 -53.64
CA LYS A 262 2.60 7.25 -54.51
C LYS A 262 3.25 8.63 -54.29
N LYS A 263 3.72 8.93 -53.06
CA LYS A 263 4.42 10.18 -52.74
C LYS A 263 5.84 10.21 -53.33
N GLU A 264 6.57 9.09 -53.26
CA GLU A 264 7.91 8.96 -53.85
C GLU A 264 7.90 9.06 -55.40
N LYS A 265 6.88 8.50 -56.07
CA LYS A 265 6.75 8.64 -57.53
C LYS A 265 6.44 10.07 -57.97
N LYS A 266 5.74 10.87 -57.16
CA LYS A 266 5.39 12.27 -57.49
C LYS A 266 6.61 13.19 -57.38
N GLU A 267 7.41 13.07 -56.31
CA GLU A 267 8.65 13.84 -56.14
C GLU A 267 9.70 13.52 -57.22
N LYS A 268 9.78 12.26 -57.66
CA LYS A 268 10.71 11.85 -58.73
C LYS A 268 10.29 12.40 -60.11
N LYS A 269 9.01 12.67 -60.33
CA LYS A 269 8.49 13.26 -61.58
C LYS A 269 8.73 14.78 -61.63
N GLU A 270 8.45 15.50 -60.55
CA GLU A 270 8.74 16.95 -60.45
C GLU A 270 10.25 17.27 -60.57
N LYS A 271 11.12 16.45 -59.97
CA LYS A 271 12.57 16.64 -60.07
C LYS A 271 13.12 16.36 -61.49
N LYS A 272 12.43 15.56 -62.29
CA LYS A 272 12.79 15.28 -63.70
C LYS A 272 12.30 16.39 -64.64
N GLU A 273 11.18 17.03 -64.32
CA GLU A 273 10.62 18.15 -65.10
C GLU A 273 11.43 19.44 -64.91
N LYS A 274 11.85 19.75 -63.67
CA LYS A 274 12.73 20.89 -63.37
C LYS A 274 14.09 20.83 -64.08
N ARG A 275 14.66 19.61 -64.19
CA ARG A 275 15.93 19.39 -64.92
C ARG A 275 15.79 19.47 -66.44
N LYS A 276 14.58 19.38 -66.97
CA LYS A 276 14.33 19.53 -68.40
C LYS A 276 14.16 21.01 -68.76
N SER A 277 13.50 21.80 -67.92
CA SER A 277 13.32 23.24 -68.14
C SER A 277 14.62 24.05 -68.02
N GLU A 278 15.58 23.64 -67.18
CA GLU A 278 16.91 24.31 -67.13
C GLU A 278 17.75 24.03 -68.38
N ASN A 279 17.60 22.87 -69.02
CA ASN A 279 18.42 22.46 -70.16
C ASN A 279 17.91 23.00 -71.50
N ASP A 280 16.66 23.46 -71.56
CA ASP A 280 16.06 24.09 -72.75
C ASP A 280 16.32 25.61 -72.81
N LEU A 281 16.74 26.24 -71.70
CA LEU A 281 17.12 27.67 -71.66
C LEU A 281 18.58 27.93 -72.11
N GLU A 282 19.49 26.95 -72.02
CA GLU A 282 20.88 27.10 -72.49
C GLU A 282 21.06 26.89 -74.01
N LYS A 283 20.01 26.49 -74.75
CA LYS A 283 20.09 26.21 -76.20
C LYS A 283 19.54 27.30 -77.11
N SER A 284 18.99 28.40 -76.58
CA SER A 284 18.41 29.49 -77.39
C SER A 284 19.36 30.67 -77.69
N ASP A 285 20.53 30.80 -77.05
CA ASP A 285 21.44 31.96 -77.25
C ASP A 285 22.61 31.72 -78.23
N GLY A 286 22.55 30.67 -79.04
CA GLY A 286 23.65 30.24 -79.91
C GLY A 286 23.42 30.43 -81.40
N ARG A 287 22.92 31.57 -81.90
CA ARG A 287 22.90 31.84 -83.37
C ARG A 287 22.70 33.32 -83.75
N SER A 288 23.79 34.11 -83.72
CA SER A 288 23.87 35.36 -84.50
C SER A 288 25.30 35.92 -84.52
N SER A 289 26.15 35.45 -85.42
CA SER A 289 27.28 36.27 -85.92
C SER A 289 27.75 35.79 -87.29
N LYS A 290 27.34 36.51 -88.35
CA LYS A 290 27.96 36.45 -89.67
C LYS A 290 28.11 37.87 -90.21
N ARG A 291 29.38 38.29 -90.33
CA ARG A 291 29.99 39.17 -91.35
C ARG A 291 29.43 40.60 -91.56
N ALA A 292 30.29 41.58 -91.31
CA ALA A 292 30.89 42.50 -92.30
C ALA A 292 31.92 43.38 -91.54
N LYS A 293 33.23 43.24 -91.77
CA LYS A 293 34.05 43.85 -92.83
C LYS A 293 34.27 45.37 -92.68
N ASP A 294 35.57 45.67 -92.58
CA ASP A 294 36.30 46.85 -93.07
C ASP A 294 36.25 48.17 -92.28
N SER A 295 37.34 48.40 -91.52
CA SER A 295 38.44 49.35 -91.78
C SER A 295 38.11 50.83 -92.10
N PRO A 296 39.11 51.73 -92.08
CA PRO A 296 39.88 52.19 -90.92
C PRO A 296 39.99 53.73 -90.89
N SER A 297 40.50 54.27 -89.78
CA SER A 297 41.53 55.33 -89.65
C SER A 297 41.37 56.04 -88.33
#